data_AF-A0A6H1ZTB2-F1
#
_entry.id   AF-A0A6H1ZTB2-F1
#
_cell.length_a   1.000
_cell.length_b   1.000
_cell.length_c   1.000
_cell.angle_alpha   90.00
_cell.angle_beta   90.00
_cell.angle_gamma   90.00
#
_symmetry.space_group_name_H-M   'P 1'
#
loop_
_entity.id
_entity.type
_entity.pdbx_description
1 polymer ?
#
loop_
_entity_poly.entity_id
_entity_poly.type
_entity_poly.pdbx_seq_one_letter_code
_entity_poly.pdbx_strand_id
1 'polypeptide(L)'
;YIALGTSNAYWYMTILDVTAYATSDGGTKTIVSSGATGLANGDIVTIANTTSYDGIYIIEQVVGSTSFVIAKAYVDDDGASVGHAASYLTNPNALGTGLYKVFYSFSSTPSNSNDIFEWEVYLGTTEQVNTETQRKLGAAGDYGVVAMASLISYTAGDKLWVKTQNNSGAGDITNRNANVSVLRVG
;
A
#
# COMPACT_ATOMS: atom_id res chain seq x y z
N TYR A 1 3.64 22.86 -10.12
CA TYR A 1 3.97 21.71 -10.98
C TYR A 1 5.09 20.93 -10.29
N ILE A 2 4.75 19.91 -9.50
CA ILE A 2 5.76 18.96 -9.03
C ILE A 2 5.90 17.96 -10.18
N ALA A 3 6.80 18.26 -11.12
CA ALA A 3 7.27 17.22 -12.03
C ALA A 3 8.14 16.29 -11.20
N LEU A 4 7.57 15.17 -10.76
CA LEU A 4 8.38 14.02 -10.43
C LEU A 4 9.02 13.58 -11.75
N GLY A 5 10.33 13.79 -11.85
CA GLY A 5 11.10 13.50 -13.06
C GLY A 5 10.89 12.05 -13.49
N THR A 6 10.98 11.82 -14.80
CA THR A 6 10.88 10.51 -15.46
C THR A 6 12.06 9.57 -15.14
N SER A 7 12.52 9.53 -13.89
CA SER A 7 13.34 8.41 -13.41
C SER A 7 12.43 7.21 -13.27
N ASN A 8 12.86 6.05 -13.77
CA ASN A 8 12.23 4.76 -13.46
C ASN A 8 12.18 4.60 -11.94
N ALA A 9 11.09 5.03 -11.31
CA ALA A 9 10.83 4.81 -9.90
C ALA A 9 10.50 3.32 -9.76
N TYR A 10 11.52 2.53 -9.43
CA TYR A 10 11.30 1.20 -8.90
C TYR A 10 10.73 1.39 -7.49
N TRP A 11 9.40 1.28 -7.38
CA TRP A 11 8.72 1.27 -6.10
C TRP A 11 9.04 -0.08 -5.43
N TYR A 12 10.16 -0.15 -4.71
CA TYR A 12 10.50 -1.32 -3.92
C TYR A 12 9.54 -1.37 -2.74
N MET A 13 8.64 -2.34 -2.76
CA MET A 13 7.91 -2.76 -1.58
C MET A 13 8.89 -3.57 -0.71
N THR A 14 9.24 -3.05 0.47
CA THR A 14 10.06 -3.83 1.41
C THR A 14 9.18 -4.95 1.96
N ILE A 15 9.56 -6.19 1.66
CA ILE A 15 8.96 -7.37 2.27
C ILE A 15 9.44 -7.43 3.72
N LEU A 16 8.51 -7.69 4.62
CA LEU A 16 8.73 -7.84 6.05
C LEU A 16 8.40 -9.30 6.41
N ASP A 17 9.39 -10.01 6.95
CA ASP A 17 9.18 -11.37 7.45
C ASP A 17 8.59 -11.26 8.86
N VAL A 18 7.26 -11.26 8.98
CA VAL A 18 6.58 -11.14 10.26
C VAL A 18 6.66 -12.47 11.00
N THR A 19 7.36 -12.47 12.15
CA THR A 19 7.70 -13.68 12.89
C THR A 19 6.90 -13.89 14.17
N ALA A 20 6.32 -12.82 14.73
CA ALA A 20 5.54 -12.92 15.97
C ALA A 20 4.65 -11.71 16.20
N TYR A 21 3.59 -11.93 16.98
CA TYR A 21 2.70 -10.92 17.53
C TYR A 21 2.75 -10.94 19.05
N ALA A 22 2.65 -9.78 19.69
CA ALA A 22 2.57 -9.65 21.14
C ALA A 22 1.70 -8.46 21.55
N THR A 23 1.22 -8.42 22.79
CA THR A 23 0.50 -7.26 23.33
C THR A 23 1.46 -6.12 23.68
N SER A 24 1.13 -4.87 23.33
CA SER A 24 1.90 -3.68 23.75
C SER A 24 1.37 -2.99 25.01
N ASP A 25 0.09 -3.17 25.37
CA ASP A 25 -0.60 -2.31 26.33
C ASP A 25 -1.76 -2.98 27.10
N GLY A 26 -1.72 -4.31 27.25
CA GLY A 26 -2.82 -5.05 27.89
C GLY A 26 -3.92 -5.48 26.92
N GLY A 27 -3.68 -5.38 25.61
CA GLY A 27 -4.42 -6.10 24.57
C GLY A 27 -5.13 -5.21 23.55
N THR A 28 -5.04 -3.88 23.66
CA THR A 28 -5.67 -2.96 22.70
C THR A 28 -4.82 -2.68 21.47
N LYS A 29 -3.51 -2.93 21.57
CA LYS A 29 -2.54 -2.77 20.50
C LYS A 29 -1.62 -3.98 20.41
N THR A 30 -1.08 -4.20 19.21
CA THR A 30 -0.22 -5.34 18.89
C THR A 30 1.16 -4.87 18.47
N ILE A 31 2.19 -5.43 19.12
CA ILE A 31 3.57 -5.43 18.66
C ILE A 31 3.71 -6.50 17.59
N VAL A 32 4.19 -6.11 16.42
CA VAL A 32 4.51 -6.97 15.29
C VAL A 32 6.03 -7.06 15.18
N SER A 33 6.59 -8.27 15.27
CA SER A 33 8.02 -8.52 15.09
C SER A 33 8.30 -8.93 13.66
N SER A 34 9.26 -8.28 12.99
CA SER A 34 9.43 -8.39 11.53
C SER A 34 10.89 -8.34 11.01
N GLY A 35 11.88 -8.67 11.85
CA GLY A 35 13.29 -8.54 11.47
C GLY A 35 13.70 -7.07 11.28
N ALA A 36 14.90 -6.76 10.78
CA ALA A 36 15.36 -5.38 10.66
C ALA A 36 14.48 -4.56 9.68
N THR A 37 13.70 -3.62 10.19
CA THR A 37 12.60 -3.04 9.39
C THR A 37 12.99 -1.76 8.63
N GLY A 38 13.86 -0.92 9.20
CA GLY A 38 14.15 0.42 8.67
C GLY A 38 12.93 1.35 8.65
N LEU A 39 11.83 0.96 9.32
CA LEU A 39 10.57 1.67 9.34
C LEU A 39 10.58 2.80 10.38
N ALA A 40 9.69 3.77 10.18
CA ALA A 40 9.46 4.89 11.06
C ALA A 40 8.00 4.97 11.52
N ASN A 41 7.76 5.72 12.60
CA ASN A 41 6.40 6.03 13.03
C ASN A 41 5.64 6.74 11.90
N GLY A 42 4.38 6.33 11.71
CA GLY A 42 3.49 6.82 10.68
C GLY A 42 3.62 6.07 9.34
N ASP A 43 4.63 5.21 9.14
CA ASP A 43 4.71 4.40 7.92
C ASP A 43 3.52 3.45 7.80
N ILE A 44 3.21 3.08 6.56
CA ILE A 44 2.07 2.24 6.22
C ILE A 44 2.60 0.83 5.94
N VAL A 45 1.96 -0.16 6.56
CA VAL A 45 2.26 -1.57 6.35
C VAL A 45 0.99 -2.33 6.03
N THR A 46 1.08 -3.26 5.08
CA THR A 46 0.04 -4.26 4.85
C THR A 46 0.51 -5.57 5.47
N ILE A 47 -0.34 -6.25 6.21
CA ILE A 47 -0.11 -7.60 6.72
C ILE A 47 -1.11 -8.52 6.02
N ALA A 48 -0.62 -9.68 5.58
CA ALA A 48 -1.42 -10.68 4.89
C ALA A 48 -1.07 -12.10 5.32
N ASN A 49 -1.96 -13.04 5.02
CA ASN A 49 -1.85 -14.48 5.30
C ASN A 49 -1.98 -14.81 6.80
N THR A 50 -2.86 -14.12 7.50
CA THR A 50 -3.21 -14.34 8.91
C THR A 50 -4.72 -14.43 9.10
N THR A 51 -5.14 -14.93 10.26
CA THR A 51 -6.57 -14.92 10.61
C THR A 51 -6.97 -13.59 11.24
N SER A 52 -6.08 -13.00 12.04
CA SER A 52 -6.42 -11.90 12.93
C SER A 52 -5.91 -10.54 12.47
N TYR A 53 -4.85 -10.51 11.66
CA TYR A 53 -4.05 -9.33 11.37
C TYR A 53 -4.03 -8.93 9.91
N ASP A 54 -4.85 -9.54 9.06
CA ASP A 54 -4.94 -9.16 7.65
C ASP A 54 -5.52 -7.76 7.52
N GLY A 55 -4.78 -6.87 6.85
CA GLY A 55 -5.20 -5.48 6.67
C GLY A 55 -4.05 -4.51 6.44
N ILE A 56 -4.40 -3.23 6.42
CA ILE A 56 -3.50 -2.10 6.22
C ILE A 56 -3.45 -1.29 7.53
N TYR A 57 -2.25 -1.02 8.02
CA TYR A 57 -2.01 -0.35 9.29
C TYR A 57 -1.04 0.81 9.15
N ILE A 58 -1.20 1.79 10.05
CA ILE A 58 -0.20 2.82 10.30
C ILE A 58 0.62 2.38 11.51
N ILE A 59 1.95 2.45 11.39
CA ILE A 59 2.86 2.21 12.51
C ILE A 59 2.70 3.33 13.54
N GLU A 60 2.22 3.01 14.73
CA GLU A 60 2.11 3.99 15.80
C GLU A 60 3.45 4.22 16.50
N GLN A 61 4.22 3.15 16.65
CA GLN A 61 5.49 3.16 17.36
C GLN A 61 6.43 2.09 16.81
N VAL A 62 7.66 2.47 16.48
CA VAL A 62 8.76 1.55 16.24
C VAL A 62 9.35 1.11 17.57
N VAL A 63 9.54 -0.20 17.75
CA VAL A 63 10.05 -0.84 18.96
C VAL A 63 11.39 -1.49 18.64
N GLY A 64 12.48 -0.80 18.96
CA GLY A 64 13.83 -1.23 18.60
C GLY A 64 14.02 -1.23 17.08
N SER A 65 14.89 -2.10 16.58
CA SER A 65 15.16 -2.23 15.13
C SER A 65 14.31 -3.30 14.45
N THR A 66 13.55 -4.09 15.21
CA THR A 66 12.94 -5.33 14.71
C THR A 66 11.44 -5.45 14.87
N SER A 67 10.80 -4.47 15.49
CA SER A 67 9.38 -4.55 15.80
C SER A 67 8.71 -3.20 15.68
N PHE A 68 7.39 -3.20 15.54
CA PHE A 68 6.57 -2.00 15.50
C PHE A 68 5.18 -2.27 16.09
N VAL A 69 4.43 -1.22 16.42
CA VAL A 69 3.10 -1.30 17.02
C VAL A 69 2.05 -0.86 16.00
N ILE A 70 0.96 -1.63 15.93
CA ILE A 70 -0.24 -1.30 15.16
C ILE A 70 -1.45 -1.16 16.08
N ALA A 71 -2.39 -0.31 15.68
CA ALA A 71 -3.67 -0.08 16.38
C ALA A 71 -4.67 -1.22 16.12
N LYS A 72 -4.33 -2.43 16.53
CA LYS A 72 -5.15 -3.64 16.45
C LYS A 72 -5.07 -4.37 17.77
N ALA A 73 -6.22 -4.77 18.31
CA ALA A 73 -6.26 -5.55 19.54
C ALA A 73 -5.54 -6.88 19.37
N TYR A 74 -4.76 -7.26 20.38
CA TYR A 74 -4.02 -8.51 20.37
C TYR A 74 -4.98 -9.71 20.46
N VAL A 75 -4.80 -10.61 19.51
CA VAL A 75 -5.39 -11.95 19.47
C VAL A 75 -4.22 -12.92 19.39
N ASP A 76 -4.24 -13.97 20.20
CA ASP A 76 -3.26 -15.05 20.08
C ASP A 76 -3.30 -15.58 18.63
N ASP A 77 -2.18 -15.40 17.92
CA ASP A 77 -1.96 -15.87 16.55
C ASP A 77 -0.52 -16.36 16.47
N ASP A 78 -0.40 -17.62 16.08
CA ASP A 78 0.81 -18.43 16.04
C ASP A 78 1.43 -18.48 14.62
N GLY A 79 0.90 -17.69 13.68
CA GLY A 79 1.34 -17.67 12.29
C GLY A 79 2.55 -16.76 12.01
N ALA A 80 3.56 -17.33 11.33
CA ALA A 80 4.43 -16.53 10.47
C ALA A 80 3.58 -15.91 9.37
N SER A 81 3.86 -14.66 9.02
CA SER A 81 3.07 -13.92 8.03
C SER A 81 3.93 -13.00 7.19
N VAL A 82 3.34 -12.43 6.15
CA VAL A 82 4.05 -11.55 5.23
C VAL A 82 3.54 -10.15 5.44
N GLY A 83 4.46 -9.26 5.81
CA GLY A 83 4.23 -7.83 5.84
C GLY A 83 4.82 -7.17 4.60
N HIS A 84 4.26 -6.02 4.25
CA HIS A 84 4.71 -5.21 3.14
C HIS A 84 4.70 -3.74 3.55
N ALA A 85 5.86 -3.09 3.52
CA ALA A 85 5.93 -1.64 3.73
C ALA A 85 5.57 -0.90 2.44
N ALA A 86 4.56 -0.03 2.52
CA ALA A 86 4.13 0.76 1.37
C ALA A 86 5.09 1.91 1.11
N SER A 87 5.35 2.17 -0.17
CA SER A 87 5.92 3.44 -0.62
C SER A 87 4.79 4.42 -0.96
N TYR A 88 4.98 5.69 -0.61
CA TYR A 88 3.92 6.70 -0.73
C TYR A 88 4.44 8.05 -1.17
N LEU A 89 3.56 8.83 -1.80
CA LEU A 89 3.73 10.26 -2.01
C LEU A 89 3.18 11.00 -0.80
N THR A 90 3.93 11.97 -0.28
CA THR A 90 3.43 12.85 0.78
C THR A 90 2.99 14.17 0.18
N ASN A 91 1.88 14.71 0.67
CA ASN A 91 1.53 16.09 0.39
C ASN A 91 2.43 16.98 1.27
N PRO A 92 3.38 17.73 0.70
CA PRO A 92 4.21 18.61 1.51
C PRO A 92 3.33 19.69 2.16
N ASN A 93 3.62 20.02 3.41
CA ASN A 93 2.86 20.99 4.22
C ASN A 93 2.59 22.34 3.51
N ALA A 94 3.39 22.69 2.50
CA ALA A 94 3.30 23.93 1.75
C ALA A 94 2.04 24.06 0.86
N LEU A 95 1.38 22.96 0.47
CA LEU A 95 0.25 23.03 -0.47
C LEU A 95 -1.11 23.12 0.22
N GLY A 96 -1.22 22.81 1.51
CA GLY A 96 -2.48 22.87 2.26
C GLY A 96 -3.55 21.89 1.76
N THR A 97 -4.68 21.86 2.48
CA THR A 97 -5.86 21.06 2.10
C THR A 97 -6.48 21.58 0.80
N GLY A 98 -6.87 20.67 -0.08
CA GLY A 98 -7.58 21.03 -1.31
C GLY A 98 -8.00 19.83 -2.12
N LEU A 99 -8.50 20.11 -3.31
CA LEU A 99 -8.86 19.11 -4.30
C LEU A 99 -7.65 18.87 -5.23
N TYR A 100 -7.31 17.62 -5.44
CA TYR A 100 -6.19 17.22 -6.27
C TYR A 100 -6.65 16.21 -7.30
N LYS A 101 -6.16 16.36 -8.53
CA LYS A 101 -6.24 15.34 -9.56
C LYS A 101 -5.16 14.31 -9.31
N VAL A 102 -5.56 13.08 -9.02
CA VAL A 102 -4.67 11.92 -9.03
C VAL A 102 -4.74 11.25 -10.40
N PHE A 103 -3.60 10.82 -10.90
CA PHE A 103 -3.51 9.95 -12.07
C PHE A 103 -2.50 8.85 -11.78
N TYR A 104 -2.88 7.60 -12.10
CA TYR A 104 -1.94 6.49 -12.13
C TYR A 104 -2.01 5.73 -13.46
N SER A 105 -0.91 5.09 -13.82
CA SER A 105 -0.87 4.10 -14.90
C SER A 105 0.18 3.02 -14.65
N PHE A 106 -0.13 1.78 -14.98
CA PHE A 106 0.78 0.65 -14.88
C PHE A 106 0.74 -0.18 -16.17
N SER A 107 1.90 -0.69 -16.58
CA SER A 107 1.98 -1.85 -17.47
C SER A 107 2.06 -3.09 -16.60
N SER A 108 1.18 -4.05 -16.79
CA SER A 108 1.05 -5.18 -15.88
C SER A 108 1.08 -6.52 -16.60
N THR A 109 1.69 -7.51 -15.97
CA THR A 109 1.80 -8.89 -16.49
C THR A 109 1.33 -9.86 -15.42
N PRO A 110 0.28 -10.68 -15.67
CA PRO A 110 -0.24 -11.61 -14.68
C PRO A 110 0.54 -12.93 -14.72
N SER A 111 0.66 -13.61 -13.58
CA SER A 111 1.21 -14.98 -13.52
C SER A 111 0.20 -16.03 -13.95
N ASN A 112 -1.10 -15.76 -13.78
CA ASN A 112 -2.21 -16.63 -14.16
C ASN A 112 -3.09 -16.01 -15.25
N SER A 113 -3.68 -16.87 -16.06
CA SER A 113 -4.67 -16.45 -17.07
C SER A 113 -6.00 -16.11 -16.41
N ASN A 114 -6.71 -15.12 -16.95
CA ASN A 114 -8.09 -14.76 -16.59
C ASN A 114 -8.31 -14.25 -15.16
N ASP A 115 -7.25 -13.90 -14.43
CA ASP A 115 -7.39 -13.24 -13.14
C ASP A 115 -7.82 -11.77 -13.32
N ILE A 116 -8.67 -11.29 -12.41
CA ILE A 116 -9.14 -9.91 -12.32
C ILE A 116 -8.31 -9.22 -11.25
N PHE A 117 -7.58 -8.19 -11.68
CA PHE A 117 -6.81 -7.37 -10.78
C PHE A 117 -7.48 -6.01 -10.60
N GLU A 118 -7.33 -5.46 -9.41
CA GLU A 118 -7.82 -4.16 -9.00
C GLU A 118 -6.65 -3.25 -8.67
N TRP A 119 -6.77 -1.99 -9.07
CA TRP A 119 -5.87 -0.89 -8.69
C TRP A 119 -6.67 0.23 -8.08
N GLU A 120 -6.13 0.81 -7.00
CA GLU A 120 -6.87 1.80 -6.23
C GLU A 120 -5.95 2.69 -5.42
N VAL A 121 -6.30 3.97 -5.30
CA VAL A 121 -5.56 4.94 -4.47
C VAL A 121 -6.03 4.87 -3.03
N TYR A 122 -5.08 4.92 -2.11
CA TYR A 122 -5.33 5.07 -0.67
C TYR A 122 -4.69 6.37 -0.17
N LEU A 123 -5.34 7.01 0.81
CA LEU A 123 -4.78 8.08 1.63
C LEU A 123 -4.62 7.56 3.06
N GLY A 124 -3.39 7.32 3.50
CA GLY A 124 -3.14 6.59 4.73
C GLY A 124 -3.69 5.17 4.61
N THR A 125 -4.64 4.81 5.47
CA THR A 125 -5.37 3.52 5.43
C THR A 125 -6.76 3.66 4.80
N THR A 126 -7.13 4.85 4.33
CA THR A 126 -8.47 5.12 3.79
C THR A 126 -8.48 5.00 2.28
N GLU A 127 -9.32 4.08 1.82
CA GLU A 127 -9.62 3.84 0.42
C GLU A 127 -10.26 5.06 -0.26
N GLN A 128 -9.81 5.38 -1.47
CA GLN A 128 -10.44 6.37 -2.33
C GLN A 128 -11.27 5.66 -3.40
N VAL A 129 -12.47 5.20 -3.05
CA VAL A 129 -13.34 4.35 -3.91
C VAL A 129 -13.55 4.90 -5.32
N ASN A 130 -13.55 6.23 -5.48
CA ASN A 130 -13.66 6.88 -6.79
C ASN A 130 -12.39 6.78 -7.67
N THR A 131 -11.41 5.98 -7.26
CA THR A 131 -10.13 5.74 -7.93
C THR A 131 -9.92 4.26 -8.30
N GLU A 132 -10.89 3.41 -7.95
CA GLU A 132 -10.87 1.98 -8.27
C GLU A 132 -10.87 1.77 -9.80
N THR A 133 -10.05 0.84 -10.26
CA THR A 133 -10.12 0.33 -11.63
C THR A 133 -9.79 -1.15 -11.62
N GLN A 134 -10.59 -1.94 -12.32
CA GLN A 134 -10.38 -3.38 -12.46
C GLN A 134 -10.08 -3.76 -13.91
N ARG A 135 -9.24 -4.78 -14.09
CA ARG A 135 -8.96 -5.36 -15.41
C ARG A 135 -8.75 -6.86 -15.28
N LYS A 136 -9.52 -7.61 -16.08
CA LYS A 136 -9.24 -9.02 -16.37
C LYS A 136 -8.11 -9.11 -17.39
N LEU A 137 -7.05 -9.83 -17.07
CA LEU A 137 -5.94 -10.09 -17.99
C LEU A 137 -6.08 -11.49 -18.60
N GLY A 138 -5.86 -11.61 -19.91
CA GLY A 138 -6.24 -12.78 -20.71
C GLY A 138 -5.41 -14.02 -20.39
N ALA A 139 -4.23 -14.12 -20.99
CA ALA A 139 -3.29 -15.21 -20.76
C ALA A 139 -2.19 -14.82 -19.76
N ALA A 140 -1.66 -15.81 -19.04
CA ALA A 140 -0.43 -15.66 -18.27
C ALA A 140 0.70 -15.12 -19.16
N GLY A 141 1.41 -14.10 -18.67
CA GLY A 141 2.47 -13.44 -19.45
C GLY A 141 2.00 -12.35 -20.42
N ASP A 142 0.68 -12.15 -20.61
CA ASP A 142 0.17 -11.03 -21.41
C ASP A 142 0.54 -9.68 -20.78
N TYR A 143 0.64 -8.65 -21.63
CA TYR A 143 0.82 -7.28 -21.16
C TYR A 143 -0.53 -6.55 -21.21
N GLY A 144 -0.97 -6.07 -20.05
CA GLY A 144 -2.09 -5.14 -19.92
C GLY A 144 -1.61 -3.75 -19.54
N VAL A 145 -2.42 -2.74 -19.85
CA VAL A 145 -2.26 -1.40 -19.28
C VAL A 145 -3.50 -1.05 -18.49
N VAL A 146 -3.30 -0.51 -17.30
CA VAL A 146 -4.36 0.13 -16.52
C VAL A 146 -3.98 1.60 -16.33
N ALA A 147 -4.96 2.49 -16.44
CA ALA A 147 -4.78 3.90 -16.18
C ALA A 147 -6.08 4.49 -15.64
N MET A 148 -5.95 5.44 -14.71
CA MET A 148 -7.08 6.08 -14.05
C MET A 148 -6.73 7.54 -13.76
N ALA A 149 -7.72 8.44 -13.89
CA ALA A 149 -7.65 9.80 -13.38
C ALA A 149 -8.90 10.12 -12.56
N SER A 150 -8.72 10.71 -11.38
CA SER A 150 -9.84 11.11 -10.51
C SER A 150 -9.48 12.32 -9.66
N LEU A 151 -10.48 12.89 -8.98
CA LEU A 151 -10.30 13.99 -8.04
C LEU A 151 -10.44 13.46 -6.62
N ILE A 152 -9.49 13.80 -5.75
CA ILE A 152 -9.48 13.41 -4.34
C ILE A 152 -9.25 14.65 -3.47
N SER A 153 -9.81 14.64 -2.26
CA SER A 153 -9.44 15.59 -1.22
C SER A 153 -8.10 15.16 -0.62
N TYR A 154 -7.10 16.03 -0.66
CA TYR A 154 -5.76 15.70 -0.18
C TYR A 154 -5.24 16.83 0.73
N THR A 155 -4.83 16.47 1.93
CA THR A 155 -4.39 17.38 3.00
C THR A 155 -2.90 17.24 3.26
N ALA A 156 -2.29 18.28 3.82
CA ALA A 156 -0.91 18.24 4.28
C ALA A 156 -0.66 17.05 5.22
N GLY A 157 0.40 16.29 4.95
CA GLY A 157 0.76 15.10 5.74
C GLY A 157 0.10 13.79 5.29
N ASP A 158 -0.93 13.85 4.44
CA ASP A 158 -1.53 12.64 3.88
C ASP A 158 -0.51 11.86 3.03
N LYS A 159 -0.57 10.53 3.16
CA LYS A 159 0.30 9.57 2.45
C LYS A 159 -0.50 8.88 1.36
N LEU A 160 -0.25 9.24 0.11
CA LEU A 160 -0.91 8.67 -1.06
C LEU A 160 -0.12 7.48 -1.59
N TRP A 161 -0.78 6.34 -1.77
CA TRP A 161 -0.18 5.15 -2.39
C TRP A 161 -1.24 4.40 -3.19
N VAL A 162 -0.81 3.43 -3.99
CA VAL A 162 -1.69 2.64 -4.87
C VAL A 162 -1.63 1.17 -4.48
N LYS A 163 -2.78 0.58 -4.18
CA LYS A 163 -2.99 -0.85 -3.97
C LYS A 163 -3.04 -1.57 -5.32
N THR A 164 -2.50 -2.78 -5.38
CA THR A 164 -2.82 -3.75 -6.44
C THR A 164 -3.21 -5.06 -5.80
N GLN A 165 -4.37 -5.60 -6.17
CA GLN A 165 -4.91 -6.83 -5.59
C GLN A 165 -5.46 -7.75 -6.68
N ASN A 166 -5.33 -9.06 -6.48
CA ASN A 166 -6.07 -10.05 -7.26
C ASN A 166 -7.43 -10.31 -6.58
N ASN A 167 -8.53 -10.10 -7.30
CA ASN A 167 -9.90 -10.23 -6.79
C ASN A 167 -10.61 -11.50 -7.26
N SER A 168 -10.01 -12.30 -8.14
CA SER A 168 -10.67 -13.51 -8.68
C SER A 168 -9.85 -14.78 -8.60
N GLY A 169 -8.62 -14.71 -8.09
CA GLY A 169 -7.70 -15.84 -8.05
C GLY A 169 -6.55 -15.64 -7.07
N ALA A 170 -5.51 -16.45 -7.22
CA ALA A 170 -4.29 -16.41 -6.42
C ALA A 170 -3.04 -16.07 -7.26
N GLY A 171 -3.22 -15.65 -8.51
CA GLY A 171 -2.12 -15.25 -9.36
C GLY A 171 -1.51 -13.93 -8.91
N ASP A 172 -0.18 -13.86 -8.97
CA ASP A 172 0.56 -12.63 -8.80
C ASP A 172 0.45 -11.73 -10.04
N ILE A 173 0.81 -10.46 -9.86
CA ILE A 173 0.93 -9.50 -10.94
C ILE A 173 2.22 -8.71 -10.81
N THR A 174 2.92 -8.58 -11.93
CA THR A 174 4.10 -7.72 -12.04
C THR A 174 3.68 -6.39 -12.65
N ASN A 175 3.78 -5.30 -11.89
CA ASN A 175 3.61 -3.94 -12.39
C ASN A 175 4.96 -3.37 -12.86
N ARG A 176 4.98 -2.72 -14.02
CA ARG A 176 6.12 -2.06 -14.67
C ARG A 176 5.69 -0.72 -15.23
N ASN A 177 6.66 0.16 -15.51
CA ASN A 177 6.43 1.48 -16.08
C ASN A 177 5.36 2.26 -15.30
N ALA A 178 5.43 2.15 -13.97
CA ALA A 178 4.47 2.71 -13.04
C ALA A 178 4.60 4.23 -12.97
N ASN A 179 3.52 4.94 -13.27
CA ASN A 179 3.45 6.39 -13.09
C ASN A 179 2.34 6.68 -12.10
N VAL A 180 2.64 7.49 -11.09
CA VAL A 180 1.66 8.05 -10.15
C VAL A 180 1.95 9.54 -10.06
N SER A 181 0.92 10.35 -10.26
CA SER A 181 1.04 11.81 -10.22
C SER A 181 -0.15 12.43 -9.52
N VAL A 182 0.12 13.53 -8.84
CA VAL A 182 -0.87 14.28 -8.09
C VAL A 182 -0.71 15.76 -8.45
N LEU A 183 -1.81 16.39 -8.87
CA LEU A 183 -1.83 17.78 -9.30
C LEU A 183 -2.92 18.52 -8.56
N ARG A 184 -2.58 19.61 -7.86
CA ARG A 184 -3.57 20.48 -7.22
C ARG A 184 -4.50 21.09 -8.28
N VAL A 185 -5.79 21.13 -7.98
CA VAL A 185 -6.80 21.83 -8.77
C VAL A 185 -7.08 23.18 -8.11
N GLY A 186 -6.79 24.27 -8.82
CA GLY A 186 -6.86 25.65 -8.30
C GLY A 186 -5.56 26.09 -7.65
#